data_AF-A0A7W1GQJ1-F1
#
_entry.id   AF-A0A7W1GQJ1-F1
#
_cell.length_a   1.000
_cell.length_b   1.000
_cell.length_c   1.000
_cell.angle_alpha   90.00
_cell.angle_beta   90.00
_cell.angle_gamma   90.00
#
_symmetry.space_group_name_H-M   'P 1'
#
loop_
_entity.id
_entity.type
_entity.pdbx_description
1 polymer ?
#
loop_
_entity_poly.entity_id
_entity_poly.type
_entity_poly.pdbx_seq_one_letter_code
_entity_poly.pdbx_strand_id
1 'polypeptide(L)'
;PVVVEGRYAPAGEQFLVSGRELDGVEGLWVLSPLRVAGAGSSLLVVRGWTAAGEELPPVPSGSVRETGVLLPGEEGSGAVSAGRVVTSVRVPALVGEVRGDLYGAYLLRTDTSAADPASLEPVPPPAGDPPWDVGLRNLAYGAQWWLFGGFAVFMWWRICSDRVALSRRSQVSQASQ
;
A
#
# COMPACT_ATOMS: atom_id res chain seq x y z
N PRO A 1 -8.90 4.69 11.77
CA PRO A 1 -9.70 3.82 10.87
C PRO A 1 -10.28 4.68 9.74
N VAL A 2 -10.46 4.09 8.56
CA VAL A 2 -11.07 4.71 7.38
C VAL A 2 -12.48 4.13 7.22
N VAL A 3 -13.41 4.97 6.78
CA VAL A 3 -14.79 4.57 6.44
C VAL A 3 -14.99 4.73 4.95
N VAL A 4 -15.53 3.71 4.29
CA VAL A 4 -15.84 3.71 2.87
C VAL A 4 -17.26 3.20 2.62
N GLU A 5 -17.95 3.83 1.67
CA GLU A 5 -19.27 3.38 1.23
C GLU A 5 -19.20 2.91 -0.21
N GLY A 6 -19.93 1.84 -0.51
CA GLY A 6 -19.89 1.25 -1.84
C GLY A 6 -20.80 0.05 -1.99
N ARG A 7 -20.58 -0.69 -3.07
CA ARG A 7 -21.26 -1.96 -3.35
C ARG A 7 -20.24 -3.01 -3.73
N TYR A 8 -20.31 -4.18 -3.11
CA TYR A 8 -19.43 -5.28 -3.45
C TYR A 8 -19.68 -5.79 -4.87
N ALA A 9 -18.61 -6.23 -5.52
CA ALA A 9 -18.70 -7.04 -6.72
C ALA A 9 -19.38 -8.40 -6.41
N PRO A 10 -19.97 -9.07 -7.41
CA PRO A 10 -20.58 -10.39 -7.22
C PRO A 10 -19.61 -11.41 -6.61
N ALA A 11 -20.14 -12.43 -5.92
CA ALA A 11 -19.35 -13.49 -5.29
C ALA A 11 -18.36 -14.20 -6.25
N GLY A 12 -18.70 -14.30 -7.54
CA GLY A 12 -17.77 -14.86 -8.53
C GLY A 12 -16.51 -14.02 -8.73
N GLU A 13 -16.50 -12.74 -8.37
CA GLU A 13 -15.37 -11.80 -8.50
C GLU A 13 -14.57 -11.64 -7.20
N GLN A 14 -14.86 -12.43 -6.16
CA GLN A 14 -14.05 -12.45 -4.94
C GLN A 14 -12.77 -13.27 -5.14
N PHE A 15 -11.75 -12.94 -4.35
CA PHE A 15 -10.47 -13.64 -4.30
C PHE A 15 -10.28 -14.27 -2.93
N LEU A 16 -9.49 -15.34 -2.90
CA LEU A 16 -9.03 -15.96 -1.67
C LEU A 16 -7.52 -15.74 -1.56
N VAL A 17 -7.08 -15.21 -0.42
CA VAL A 17 -5.65 -15.01 -0.18
C VAL A 17 -5.15 -16.15 0.69
N SER A 18 -4.33 -17.04 0.12
CA SER A 18 -3.79 -18.21 0.81
C SER A 18 -2.60 -17.86 1.72
N GLY A 19 -2.19 -18.84 2.54
CA GLY A 19 -1.06 -18.68 3.45
C GLY A 19 -1.34 -17.71 4.59
N ARG A 20 -2.59 -17.63 5.04
CA ARG A 20 -3.03 -16.75 6.12
C ARG A 20 -3.29 -17.57 7.36
N GLU A 21 -2.54 -17.30 8.42
CA GLU A 21 -2.71 -17.96 9.70
C GLU A 21 -3.52 -17.08 10.65
N LEU A 22 -4.44 -17.67 11.40
CA LEU A 22 -5.13 -17.05 12.52
C LEU A 22 -5.12 -18.03 13.69
N ASP A 23 -4.62 -17.58 14.85
CA ASP A 23 -4.50 -18.39 16.07
C ASP A 23 -3.85 -19.78 15.87
N GLY A 24 -2.84 -19.87 15.01
CA GLY A 24 -2.11 -21.12 14.72
C GLY A 24 -2.78 -22.03 13.70
N VAL A 25 -3.90 -21.60 13.10
CA VAL A 25 -4.63 -22.35 12.07
C VAL A 25 -4.41 -21.72 10.70
N GLU A 26 -3.99 -22.53 9.73
CA GLU A 26 -3.87 -22.10 8.34
C GLU A 26 -5.26 -21.94 7.70
N GLY A 27 -5.45 -20.82 7.00
CA GLY A 27 -6.67 -20.49 6.30
C GLY A 27 -6.47 -19.43 5.23
N LEU A 28 -7.55 -18.73 4.94
CA LEU A 28 -7.67 -17.86 3.78
C LEU A 28 -8.24 -16.51 4.22
N TRP A 29 -7.74 -15.42 3.64
CA TRP A 29 -8.49 -14.16 3.68
C TRP A 29 -9.49 -14.09 2.54
N VAL A 30 -10.71 -13.67 2.85
CA VAL A 30 -11.76 -13.39 1.86
C VAL A 30 -11.63 -11.95 1.39
N LEU A 31 -11.16 -11.78 0.16
CA LEU A 31 -10.89 -10.49 -0.45
C LEU A 31 -11.96 -10.17 -1.49
N SER A 32 -12.76 -9.14 -1.26
CA SER A 32 -13.86 -8.75 -2.13
C SER A 32 -13.67 -7.33 -2.67
N PRO A 33 -13.75 -7.11 -4.00
CA PRO A 33 -13.76 -5.77 -4.56
C PRO A 33 -15.02 -5.00 -4.15
N LEU A 34 -14.85 -3.81 -3.59
CA LEU A 34 -15.91 -2.87 -3.25
C LEU A 34 -15.87 -1.68 -4.21
N ARG A 35 -16.89 -1.53 -5.07
CA ARG A 35 -17.02 -0.34 -5.91
C ARG A 35 -17.40 0.85 -5.05
N VAL A 36 -16.53 1.85 -4.96
CA VAL A 36 -16.70 3.01 -4.09
C VAL A 36 -17.75 3.95 -4.67
N ALA A 37 -18.71 4.36 -3.84
CA ALA A 37 -19.78 5.26 -4.24
C ALA A 37 -19.21 6.61 -4.72
N GLY A 38 -19.64 7.08 -5.90
CA GLY A 38 -19.26 8.37 -6.46
C GLY A 38 -17.85 8.48 -7.06
N ALA A 39 -16.95 7.51 -6.83
CA ALA A 39 -15.56 7.57 -7.31
C ALA A 39 -15.32 6.82 -8.62
N GLY A 40 -16.13 5.81 -8.94
CA GLY A 40 -15.94 4.96 -10.13
C GLY A 40 -14.82 3.91 -9.99
N SER A 41 -13.95 4.05 -9.00
CA SER A 41 -12.90 3.09 -8.64
C SER A 41 -13.38 2.04 -7.63
N SER A 42 -12.72 0.89 -7.62
CA SER A 42 -12.92 -0.22 -6.70
C SER A 42 -11.81 -0.26 -5.65
N LEU A 43 -12.16 -0.55 -4.40
CA LEU A 43 -11.25 -0.79 -3.30
C LEU A 43 -11.30 -2.27 -2.94
N LEU A 44 -10.14 -2.91 -2.82
CA LEU A 44 -10.09 -4.29 -2.32
C LEU A 44 -10.36 -4.29 -0.81
N VAL A 45 -11.28 -5.14 -0.34
CA VAL A 45 -11.63 -5.24 1.07
C VAL A 45 -11.41 -6.67 1.55
N VAL A 46 -10.54 -6.83 2.55
CA VAL A 46 -10.45 -8.07 3.33
C VAL A 46 -11.64 -8.10 4.28
N ARG A 47 -12.63 -8.93 3.97
CA ARG A 47 -13.84 -9.10 4.80
C ARG A 47 -13.52 -9.87 6.08
N GLY A 48 -12.63 -10.85 6.01
CA GLY A 48 -12.21 -11.61 7.18
C GLY A 48 -11.43 -12.85 6.80
N TRP A 49 -11.24 -13.72 7.79
CA TRP A 49 -10.54 -14.99 7.68
C TRP A 49 -11.54 -16.17 7.74
N THR A 50 -11.17 -17.29 7.13
CA THR A 50 -11.90 -18.55 7.18
C THR A 50 -10.91 -19.71 7.06
N ALA A 51 -11.24 -20.86 7.66
CA ALA A 51 -10.43 -22.05 7.50
C ALA A 51 -10.53 -22.59 6.06
N ALA A 52 -9.48 -23.28 5.60
CA ALA A 52 -9.49 -23.86 4.26
C ALA A 52 -10.59 -24.93 4.12
N GLY A 53 -11.44 -24.78 3.09
CA GLY A 53 -12.51 -25.73 2.77
C GLY A 53 -13.87 -25.41 3.43
N GLU A 54 -13.96 -24.35 4.23
CA GLU A 54 -15.24 -23.85 4.74
C GLU A 54 -16.06 -23.15 3.65
N GLU A 55 -17.38 -23.19 3.83
CA GLU A 55 -18.30 -22.48 2.94
C GLU A 55 -18.25 -20.97 3.22
N LEU A 56 -17.99 -20.20 2.16
CA LEU A 56 -17.89 -18.75 2.26
C LEU A 56 -19.28 -18.14 2.43
N PRO A 57 -19.47 -17.18 3.35
CA PRO A 57 -20.74 -16.49 3.46
C PRO A 57 -21.03 -15.67 2.21
N PRO A 58 -22.32 -15.46 1.89
CA PRO A 58 -22.72 -14.67 0.74
C PRO A 58 -22.11 -13.27 0.82
N VAL A 59 -21.71 -12.73 -0.33
CA VAL A 59 -21.28 -11.34 -0.42
C VAL A 59 -22.48 -10.43 -0.12
N PRO A 60 -22.34 -9.42 0.76
CA PRO A 60 -23.42 -8.51 1.08
C PRO A 60 -23.98 -7.83 -0.17
N SER A 61 -25.29 -7.91 -0.34
CA SER A 61 -25.99 -7.24 -1.43
C SER A 61 -26.36 -5.81 -1.04
N GLY A 62 -26.42 -4.91 -2.02
CA GLY A 62 -26.82 -3.53 -1.76
C GLY A 62 -25.64 -2.59 -1.51
N SER A 63 -25.94 -1.43 -0.95
CA SER A 63 -24.93 -0.47 -0.50
C SER A 63 -24.48 -0.84 0.90
N VAL A 64 -23.18 -0.87 1.13
CA VAL A 64 -22.55 -1.16 2.41
C VAL A 64 -21.68 0.01 2.86
N ARG A 65 -21.50 0.11 4.18
CA ARG A 65 -20.53 0.99 4.82
C ARG A 65 -19.51 0.12 5.53
N GLU A 66 -18.26 0.20 5.10
CA GLU A 66 -17.15 -0.59 5.63
C GLU A 66 -16.22 0.31 6.45
N THR A 67 -15.80 -0.19 7.61
CA THR A 67 -14.84 0.48 8.49
C THR A 67 -13.62 -0.41 8.66
N GLY A 68 -12.43 0.14 8.48
CA GLY A 68 -11.20 -0.64 8.51
C GLY A 68 -9.91 0.16 8.61
N VAL A 69 -8.79 -0.53 8.45
CA VAL A 69 -7.46 0.07 8.30
C VAL A 69 -7.06 -0.04 6.83
N LEU A 70 -6.60 1.06 6.25
CA LEU A 70 -6.08 1.07 4.89
C LEU A 70 -4.61 0.64 4.92
N LEU A 71 -4.28 -0.41 4.19
CA LEU A 71 -2.93 -0.97 4.10
C LEU A 71 -2.42 -0.85 2.66
N PRO A 72 -1.12 -0.55 2.45
CA PRO A 72 -0.54 -0.56 1.12
C PRO A 72 -0.61 -1.97 0.53
N GLY A 73 -0.68 -2.08 -0.80
CA GLY A 73 -0.59 -3.38 -1.48
C GLY A 73 0.65 -4.16 -1.04
N GLU A 74 0.51 -5.47 -0.90
CA GLU A 74 1.60 -6.33 -0.48
C GLU A 74 2.63 -6.54 -1.61
N GLU A 75 3.89 -6.72 -1.23
CA GLU A 75 4.92 -7.20 -2.14
C GLU A 75 4.81 -8.72 -2.32
N GLY A 76 5.47 -9.24 -3.35
CA GLY A 76 5.55 -10.68 -3.57
C GLY A 76 5.53 -11.08 -5.04
N SER A 77 5.49 -12.38 -5.28
CA SER A 77 5.43 -13.00 -6.60
C SER A 77 4.34 -14.06 -6.62
N GLY A 78 3.73 -14.26 -7.79
CA GLY A 78 2.59 -15.16 -7.96
C GLY A 78 1.55 -14.57 -8.90
N ALA A 79 1.01 -15.42 -9.76
CA ALA A 79 -0.13 -15.10 -10.60
C ALA A 79 -1.43 -15.47 -9.86
N VAL A 80 -2.55 -14.91 -10.32
CA VAL A 80 -3.87 -15.36 -9.90
C VAL A 80 -4.07 -16.78 -10.42
N SER A 81 -4.28 -17.73 -9.52
CA SER A 81 -4.47 -19.13 -9.90
C SER A 81 -5.92 -19.41 -10.31
N ALA A 82 -6.16 -20.61 -10.84
CA ALA A 82 -7.51 -21.08 -11.14
C ALA A 82 -8.39 -21.00 -9.87
N GLY A 83 -9.59 -20.43 -10.01
CA GLY A 83 -10.48 -20.19 -8.86
C GLY A 83 -10.21 -18.91 -8.08
N ARG A 84 -9.41 -17.97 -8.62
CA ARG A 84 -9.15 -16.64 -8.02
C ARG A 84 -8.44 -16.70 -6.66
N VAL A 85 -7.55 -17.68 -6.48
CA VAL A 85 -6.69 -17.75 -5.30
C VAL A 85 -5.37 -17.02 -5.57
N VAL A 86 -4.93 -16.22 -4.60
CA VAL A 86 -3.68 -15.45 -4.64
C VAL A 86 -2.88 -15.67 -3.36
N THR A 87 -1.57 -15.47 -3.41
CA THR A 87 -0.69 -15.60 -2.23
C THR A 87 -0.54 -14.29 -1.46
N SER A 88 -0.70 -13.15 -2.15
CA SER A 88 -0.62 -11.82 -1.54
C SER A 88 -1.55 -10.81 -2.21
N VAL A 89 -1.92 -9.76 -1.47
CA VAL A 89 -2.82 -8.68 -1.93
C VAL A 89 -2.06 -7.67 -2.78
N ARG A 90 -1.60 -8.12 -3.95
CA ARG A 90 -0.84 -7.27 -4.89
C ARG A 90 -1.79 -6.51 -5.80
N VAL A 91 -2.06 -5.26 -5.46
CA VAL A 91 -2.94 -4.37 -6.25
C VAL A 91 -2.59 -4.41 -7.75
N PRO A 92 -1.33 -4.26 -8.21
CA PRO A 92 -1.02 -4.26 -9.63
C PRO A 92 -1.36 -5.58 -10.34
N ALA A 93 -1.30 -6.70 -9.62
CA ALA A 93 -1.64 -8.01 -10.17
C ALA A 93 -3.16 -8.22 -10.32
N LEU A 94 -3.96 -7.46 -9.57
CA LEU A 94 -5.41 -7.59 -9.52
C LEU A 94 -6.16 -6.55 -10.37
N VAL A 95 -5.47 -5.51 -10.88
CA VAL A 95 -6.07 -4.48 -11.74
C VAL A 95 -6.77 -5.08 -12.96
N GLY A 96 -6.22 -6.14 -13.56
CA GLY A 96 -6.82 -6.81 -14.73
C GLY A 96 -8.00 -7.73 -14.39
N GLU A 97 -8.18 -8.08 -13.12
CA GLU A 97 -9.21 -9.03 -12.67
C GLU A 97 -10.46 -8.33 -12.13
N VAL A 98 -10.32 -7.07 -11.71
CA VAL A 98 -11.38 -6.24 -11.15
C VAL A 98 -11.90 -5.28 -12.19
N ARG A 99 -13.21 -5.03 -12.19
CA ARG A 99 -13.83 -4.05 -13.09
C ARG A 99 -13.58 -2.61 -12.62
N GLY A 100 -12.96 -1.82 -13.47
CA GLY A 100 -12.69 -0.39 -13.24
C GLY A 100 -11.34 -0.16 -12.58
N ASP A 101 -11.05 1.10 -12.27
CA ASP A 101 -9.78 1.47 -11.63
C ASP A 101 -9.70 0.92 -10.20
N LEU A 102 -8.51 0.56 -9.76
CA LEU A 102 -8.27 0.00 -8.43
C LEU A 102 -7.49 1.00 -7.57
N TYR A 103 -7.91 1.19 -6.32
CA TYR A 103 -7.10 1.95 -5.37
C TYR A 103 -5.76 1.24 -5.11
N GLY A 104 -4.68 2.03 -4.93
CA GLY A 104 -3.32 1.56 -4.62
C GLY A 104 -3.13 0.88 -3.26
N ALA A 105 -4.23 0.59 -2.56
CA ALA A 105 -4.28 0.08 -1.21
C ALA A 105 -5.48 -0.85 -1.05
N TYR A 106 -5.48 -1.66 0.00
CA TYR A 106 -6.62 -2.48 0.38
C TYR A 106 -7.09 -2.13 1.80
N LEU A 107 -8.38 -2.33 2.05
CA LEU A 107 -8.99 -2.14 3.36
C LEU A 107 -8.98 -3.46 4.11
N LEU A 108 -8.38 -3.48 5.29
CA LEU A 108 -8.58 -4.54 6.27
C LEU A 108 -9.76 -4.17 7.16
N ARG A 109 -10.88 -4.90 7.04
CA ARG A 109 -12.10 -4.61 7.81
C ARG A 109 -11.85 -4.82 9.31
N THR A 110 -12.25 -3.84 10.12
CA THR A 110 -12.15 -3.91 11.58
C THR A 110 -13.50 -3.98 12.27
N ASP A 111 -14.59 -3.66 11.56
CA ASP A 111 -15.94 -3.70 12.11
C ASP A 111 -16.67 -4.94 11.58
N THR A 112 -16.91 -5.91 12.46
CA THR A 112 -17.59 -7.17 12.14
C THR A 112 -19.12 -7.02 12.21
N SER A 113 -19.65 -5.87 12.64
CA SER A 113 -21.05 -5.75 13.10
C SER A 113 -22.09 -5.47 12.00
N ALA A 114 -21.71 -5.14 10.75
CA ALA A 114 -22.65 -4.42 9.88
C ALA A 114 -23.16 -5.17 8.64
N ALA A 115 -22.51 -6.21 8.12
CA ALA A 115 -22.87 -6.72 6.78
C ALA A 115 -22.70 -8.22 6.53
N ASP A 116 -21.87 -8.95 7.28
CA ASP A 116 -21.64 -10.39 7.03
C ASP A 116 -22.27 -11.29 8.10
N PRO A 117 -22.99 -12.36 7.70
CA PRO A 117 -23.48 -13.35 8.64
C PRO A 117 -22.30 -14.15 9.22
N ALA A 118 -21.97 -13.89 10.48
CA ALA A 118 -21.35 -14.73 11.52
C ALA A 118 -20.22 -15.76 11.21
N SER A 119 -19.76 -15.97 9.97
CA SER A 119 -18.83 -17.07 9.63
C SER A 119 -17.43 -16.63 9.21
N LEU A 120 -17.16 -15.34 8.99
CA LEU A 120 -15.79 -14.86 8.82
C LEU A 120 -15.24 -14.35 10.13
N GLU A 121 -14.07 -14.86 10.49
CA GLU A 121 -13.37 -14.39 11.67
C GLU A 121 -12.70 -13.03 11.39
N PRO A 122 -12.73 -12.10 12.36
CA PRO A 122 -12.02 -10.83 12.22
C PRO A 122 -10.52 -11.04 12.06
N VAL A 123 -9.92 -10.38 11.06
CA VAL A 123 -8.46 -10.39 10.91
C VAL A 123 -7.89 -9.29 11.79
N PRO A 124 -7.00 -9.61 12.75
CA PRO A 124 -6.35 -8.58 13.55
C PRO A 124 -5.50 -7.70 12.63
N PRO A 125 -5.55 -6.36 12.79
CA PRO A 125 -4.64 -5.48 12.07
C PRO A 125 -3.19 -5.84 12.44
N PRO A 126 -2.24 -5.68 11.50
CA PRO A 126 -0.84 -5.96 11.77
C PRO A 126 -0.41 -5.21 13.03
N ALA A 127 0.00 -5.98 14.05
CA ALA A 127 0.44 -5.42 15.31
C ALA A 127 1.85 -4.87 15.17
N GLY A 128 2.07 -3.66 15.69
CA GLY A 128 3.40 -3.17 16.02
C GLY A 128 3.66 -1.77 15.52
N ASP A 129 4.11 -0.92 16.44
CA ASP A 129 5.02 0.16 16.06
C ASP A 129 6.20 -0.45 15.29
N PRO A 130 6.66 0.19 14.21
CA PRO A 130 7.83 -0.30 13.49
C PRO A 130 8.99 -0.48 14.48
N PRO A 131 9.79 -1.55 14.35
CA PRO A 131 10.88 -1.80 15.28
C PRO A 131 11.84 -0.60 15.33
N TRP A 132 12.46 -0.38 16.49
CA TRP A 132 13.28 0.81 16.77
C TRP A 132 14.42 1.05 15.75
N ASP A 133 14.90 -0.02 15.10
CA ASP A 133 15.94 0.05 14.08
C ASP A 133 15.45 0.71 12.79
N VAL A 134 14.15 0.64 12.47
CA VAL A 134 13.53 1.37 11.35
C VAL A 134 13.66 2.88 11.58
N GLY A 135 13.45 3.34 12.81
CA GLY A 135 13.67 4.73 13.19
C GLY A 135 15.11 5.19 12.96
N LEU A 136 16.09 4.35 13.33
CA LEU A 136 17.51 4.65 13.10
C LEU A 136 17.88 4.65 11.62
N ARG A 137 17.37 3.71 10.81
CA ARG A 137 17.59 3.70 9.36
C ARG A 137 17.07 4.97 8.72
N ASN A 138 15.86 5.41 9.09
CA ASN A 138 15.28 6.64 8.58
C ASN A 138 16.10 7.87 9.01
N LEU A 139 16.60 7.91 10.25
CA LEU A 139 17.48 8.97 10.73
C LEU A 139 18.80 9.02 9.95
N ALA A 140 19.45 7.87 9.77
CA ALA A 140 20.70 7.75 9.02
C ALA A 140 20.51 8.16 7.55
N TYR A 141 19.40 7.76 6.94
CA TYR A 141 19.01 8.20 5.59
C TYR A 141 18.78 9.71 5.52
N GLY A 142 18.12 10.30 6.51
CA GLY A 142 17.99 11.75 6.64
C GLY A 142 19.35 12.45 6.73
N ALA A 143 20.25 11.94 7.56
CA ALA A 143 21.61 12.47 7.70
C ALA A 143 22.41 12.38 6.39
N GLN A 144 22.24 11.29 5.63
CA GLN A 144 22.86 11.11 4.32
C GLN A 144 22.40 12.21 3.33
N TRP A 145 21.11 12.53 3.30
CA TRP A 145 20.61 13.61 2.45
C TRP A 145 21.17 14.98 2.84
N TRP A 146 21.30 15.26 4.14
CA TRP A 146 21.95 16.49 4.60
C TRP A 146 23.42 16.56 4.18
N LEU A 147 24.15 15.44 4.24
CA LEU A 147 25.53 15.38 3.78
C LEU A 147 25.64 15.67 2.27
N PHE A 148 24.79 15.05 1.44
CA PHE A 148 24.77 15.29 0.00
C PHE A 148 24.33 16.70 -0.35
N GLY A 149 23.28 17.23 0.30
CA GLY A 149 22.83 18.60 0.12
C GLY A 149 23.92 19.61 0.50
N GLY A 150 24.57 19.41 1.65
CA GLY A 150 25.69 20.24 2.10
C GLY A 150 26.89 20.17 1.15
N PHE A 151 27.27 18.99 0.69
CA PHE A 151 28.33 18.81 -0.30
C PHE A 151 28.00 19.51 -1.63
N ALA A 152 26.76 19.39 -2.13
CA ALA A 152 26.31 20.04 -3.35
C ALA A 152 26.36 21.58 -3.23
N VAL A 153 25.88 22.13 -2.10
CA VAL A 153 25.95 23.58 -1.81
C VAL A 153 27.40 24.05 -1.71
N PHE A 154 28.25 23.30 -1.01
CA PHE A 154 29.68 23.61 -0.89
C PHE A 154 30.37 23.62 -2.26
N MET A 155 30.15 22.59 -3.07
CA MET A 155 30.72 22.49 -4.41
C MET A 155 30.22 23.60 -5.34
N TRP A 156 28.93 23.92 -5.27
CA TRP A 156 28.35 25.06 -5.98
C TRP A 156 29.06 26.36 -5.61
N TRP A 157 29.14 26.66 -4.30
CA TRP A 157 29.81 27.84 -3.79
C TRP A 157 31.29 27.89 -4.21
N ARG A 158 32.00 26.76 -4.15
CA ARG A 158 33.39 26.63 -4.57
C ARG A 158 33.56 26.94 -6.06
N ILE A 159 32.70 26.37 -6.93
CA ILE A 159 32.73 26.62 -8.38
C ILE A 159 32.44 28.09 -8.70
N CYS A 160 31.42 28.68 -8.06
CA CYS A 160 31.10 30.09 -8.24
C CYS A 160 32.27 31.00 -7.82
N SER A 161 32.90 30.70 -6.68
CA SER A 161 34.05 31.45 -6.17
C SER A 161 35.25 31.34 -7.11
N ASP A 162 35.57 30.14 -7.60
CA ASP A 162 36.65 29.91 -8.56
C ASP A 162 36.41 30.69 -9.87
N ARG A 163 35.17 30.72 -10.38
CA ARG A 163 34.80 31.49 -11.58
C ARG A 163 34.97 33.01 -11.39
N VAL A 164 34.60 33.54 -10.22
CA VAL A 164 34.80 34.96 -9.90
C VAL A 164 36.29 35.29 -9.81
N ALA A 165 37.10 34.41 -9.19
CA ALA A 165 38.54 34.61 -9.05
C ALA A 165 39.29 34.54 -10.39
N LEU A 166 38.84 33.70 -11.33
CA LEU A 166 39.39 33.65 -12.69
C LEU A 166 39.04 34.90 -13.50
N SER A 167 37.80 35.39 -13.40
CA SER A 167 37.34 36.58 -14.12
C SER A 167 38.09 37.86 -13.71
N ARG A 168 38.46 37.99 -12.42
CA ARG A 168 39.29 39.11 -11.95
C ARG A 168 40.71 39.06 -12.51
N ARG A 169 41.31 37.88 -12.64
CA ARG A 169 42.68 37.72 -13.16
C ARG A 169 42.80 38.03 -14.65
N SER A 170 41.80 37.67 -15.46
CA SER A 170 41.81 38.00 -16.89
C SER A 170 41.68 39.51 -17.15
N GLN A 171 40.84 40.22 -16.37
CA GLN A 171 40.67 41.67 -16.50
C GLN A 171 41.95 42.46 -16.17
N VAL A 172 42.70 42.06 -15.13
CA VAL A 172 43.95 42.73 -14.75
C VAL A 172 45.02 42.55 -15.83
N SER A 173 45.12 41.36 -16.44
CA SER A 173 46.09 41.07 -17.50
C SER A 173 45.82 41.87 -18.79
N GLN A 174 44.54 42.04 -19.16
CA GLN A 174 44.16 42.88 -20.30
C GLN A 174 44.42 44.37 -20.07
N ALA A 175 44.25 44.88 -18.86
CA ALA A 175 44.50 46.29 -18.54
C ALA A 175 46.00 46.67 -18.52
N SER A 176 46.88 45.67 -18.47
CA SER A 176 48.34 45.85 -18.46
C SER A 176 49.02 45.75 -19.84
N GLN A 177 48.26 45.45 -20.90
CA GLN A 177 48.71 45.50 -22.30
C GLN A 177 48.25 46.80 -22.95
#